data_AF-A0JM89-F1
#
_entry.id   AF-A0JM89-F1
#
_cell.length_a   1.000
_cell.length_b   1.000
_cell.length_c   1.000
_cell.angle_alpha   90.00
_cell.angle_beta   90.00
_cell.angle_gamma   90.00
#
_symmetry.space_group_name_H-M   'P 1'
#
loop_
_entity.id
_entity.type
_entity.pdbx_description
1 polymer ?
#
loop_
_entity_poly.entity_id
_entity_poly.type
_entity_poly.pdbx_seq_one_letter_code
_entity_poly.pdbx_strand_id
1 'polypeptide(L)'
;DVKSPLFQIDKTIQSSLQSQTMDIKVGQYKGQNVSVWELLTSRYLCEADKERQDLLMKYKSGAITIQKLMAELVLLVEKLEEKRSSSNVAQHFSEGDTDKEKHSFLQSVEVEVTAGHLKGQKSSLWQFLNSSYITAEKRNELLIKYESGALTLEQLVQSVLAIMAEAEKTVINGSDGASVGESGKAGAVIQSLSHFSTFFSIGEFQGPSVSLWDILHSKTISRAERDNMLKKYLLTIEEVIAVLSKFFPSSKGQSAEQYGQTASFLKSVTVQVAIGEFKVEGKAHSLWELLHSKYITQEKRNKLIEKFESKTLTWEEIFQIIVTIIKETEERGRQLKFKGLRKQVSASELLQSQIIDQDTLIDLTLGKKTLAEVTEMDSVRRYLEGTSCIAGVLVTSKTDPSKKEKMSIYTAMLKGILRPGTALVLLEAQAATGFVIDPIKNIKLSVDEAAASGVIGQELHSKLLSAEKAVTGYNDPSTSQKISLFQAMQKELIVQHHGIRLLEAQIATGGIIDPVHSHRVPVEVAYKRGYFDEEMNKILDDPTDDTKGFFDPNTHENLTYMQLLQRCVQDPDTGLFMLGVSTK
;
A
#
# COMPACT_ATOMS: atom_id res chain seq x y z
N ASP A 1 -14.96 -11.01 17.58
CA ASP A 1 -13.84 -10.07 17.45
C ASP A 1 -14.23 -8.65 17.83
N VAL A 2 -13.77 -8.22 19.01
CA VAL A 2 -14.04 -6.88 19.56
C VAL A 2 -13.01 -5.92 18.96
N LYS A 3 -13.47 -4.92 18.21
CA LYS A 3 -12.63 -3.84 17.65
C LYS A 3 -11.86 -3.16 18.79
N SER A 4 -10.55 -2.93 18.61
CA SER A 4 -9.70 -2.28 19.63
C SER A 4 -10.27 -0.90 20.02
N PRO A 5 -10.48 -0.59 21.32
CA PRO A 5 -11.10 0.65 21.80
C PRO A 5 -10.38 1.94 21.38
N LEU A 6 -9.13 1.84 20.92
CA LEU A 6 -8.34 2.96 20.38
C LEU A 6 -8.96 3.57 19.12
N PHE A 7 -9.71 2.79 18.33
CA PHE A 7 -10.32 3.23 17.06
C PHE A 7 -11.72 3.84 17.22
N GLN A 8 -12.25 3.93 18.43
CA GLN A 8 -13.56 4.51 18.74
C GLN A 8 -13.44 5.71 19.70
N ILE A 9 -12.40 6.53 19.55
CA ILE A 9 -12.20 7.71 20.40
C ILE A 9 -12.76 8.94 19.66
N ASP A 10 -13.75 9.62 20.27
CA ASP A 10 -14.26 10.88 19.74
C ASP A 10 -13.14 11.92 19.62
N LYS A 11 -13.21 12.76 18.57
CA LYS A 11 -12.21 13.80 18.29
C LYS A 11 -11.93 14.73 19.48
N THR A 12 -12.93 14.95 20.33
CA THR A 12 -12.84 15.77 21.55
C THR A 12 -11.95 15.12 22.62
N ILE A 13 -12.08 13.81 22.83
CA ILE A 13 -11.28 13.03 23.78
C ILE A 13 -9.85 12.90 23.26
N GLN A 14 -9.69 12.65 21.97
CA GLN A 14 -8.38 12.59 21.31
C GLN A 14 -7.61 13.91 21.47
N SER A 15 -8.25 15.05 21.20
CA SER A 15 -7.62 16.37 21.33
C SER A 15 -7.20 16.66 22.78
N SER A 16 -8.02 16.27 23.76
CA SER A 16 -7.68 16.37 25.19
C SER A 16 -6.45 15.53 25.54
N LEU A 17 -6.37 14.28 25.09
CA LEU A 17 -5.23 13.39 25.32
C LEU A 17 -3.95 13.82 24.60
N GLN A 18 -4.07 14.49 23.45
CA GLN A 18 -2.93 15.05 22.71
C GLN A 18 -2.37 16.32 23.37
N SER A 19 -3.22 17.11 24.03
CA SER A 19 -2.81 18.36 24.69
C SER A 19 -2.07 18.17 26.03
N GLN A 20 -2.19 17.00 26.65
CA GLN A 20 -1.53 16.67 27.91
C GLN A 20 -0.26 15.87 27.64
N THR A 21 0.84 16.26 28.29
CA THR A 21 2.15 15.60 28.14
C THR A 21 2.67 15.11 29.49
N MET A 22 3.42 14.01 29.46
CA MET A 22 4.04 13.40 30.63
C MET A 22 5.54 13.18 30.41
N ASP A 23 6.31 13.33 31.49
CA ASP A 23 7.73 12.99 31.52
C ASP A 23 7.89 11.54 31.97
N ILE A 24 8.49 10.72 31.11
CA ILE A 24 8.71 9.30 31.37
C ILE A 24 10.18 9.11 31.78
N LYS A 25 10.41 8.45 32.91
CA LYS A 25 11.75 8.34 33.51
C LYS A 25 12.53 7.08 33.09
N VAL A 26 11.86 6.13 32.43
CA VAL A 26 12.41 4.82 32.04
C VAL A 26 11.96 4.43 30.64
N GLY A 27 12.71 3.55 29.98
CA GLY A 27 12.31 3.02 28.67
C GLY A 27 12.60 3.90 27.46
N GLN A 28 11.96 3.59 26.32
CA GLN A 28 12.15 4.27 25.02
C GLN A 28 11.89 5.79 25.07
N TYR A 29 11.03 6.23 25.99
CA TYR A 29 10.60 7.62 26.13
C TYR A 29 11.36 8.38 27.24
N LYS A 30 12.45 7.82 27.76
CA LYS A 30 13.22 8.42 28.87
C LYS A 30 13.72 9.82 28.54
N GLY A 31 13.30 10.81 29.34
CA GLY A 31 13.72 12.20 29.20
C GLY A 31 13.03 12.95 28.04
N GLN A 32 11.96 12.37 27.49
CA GLN A 32 11.10 13.01 26.49
C GLN A 32 9.75 13.37 27.13
N ASN A 33 9.19 14.50 26.73
CA ASN A 33 7.86 14.93 27.16
C ASN A 33 6.84 14.45 26.12
N VAL A 34 6.19 13.32 26.41
CA VAL A 34 5.36 12.56 25.45
C VAL A 34 3.89 12.82 25.72
N SER A 35 3.08 12.99 24.67
CA SER A 35 1.63 13.15 24.87
C SER A 35 0.97 11.86 25.35
N VAL A 36 -0.11 11.97 26.14
CA VAL A 36 -0.87 10.78 26.60
C VAL A 36 -1.37 9.95 25.41
N TRP A 37 -1.78 10.62 24.34
CA TRP A 37 -2.21 9.99 23.08
C TRP A 37 -1.09 9.20 22.40
N GLU A 38 0.09 9.79 22.25
CA GLU A 38 1.23 9.17 21.60
C GLU A 38 1.69 7.92 22.36
N LEU A 39 1.71 7.96 23.69
CA LEU A 39 2.04 6.79 24.51
C LEU A 39 0.98 5.69 24.40
N LEU A 40 -0.31 6.03 24.44
CA LEU A 40 -1.41 5.07 24.30
C LEU A 40 -1.47 4.40 22.92
N THR A 41 -1.14 5.14 21.86
CA THR A 41 -1.09 4.63 20.48
C THR A 41 0.25 4.00 20.12
N SER A 42 1.27 4.15 20.97
CA SER A 42 2.59 3.58 20.75
C SER A 42 2.57 2.05 20.76
N ARG A 43 3.44 1.46 19.92
CA ARG A 43 3.74 0.02 19.97
C ARG A 43 4.47 -0.38 21.24
N TYR A 44 5.00 0.59 21.99
CA TYR A 44 5.76 0.37 23.20
C TYR A 44 4.96 -0.34 24.31
N LEU A 45 3.65 -0.07 24.39
CA LEU A 45 2.72 -0.69 25.35
C LEU A 45 2.02 -1.95 24.81
N CYS A 46 2.46 -2.51 23.68
CA CYS A 46 1.82 -3.69 23.06
C CYS A 46 1.76 -4.90 24.01
N GLU A 47 2.81 -5.10 24.82
CA GLU A 47 2.89 -6.19 25.81
C GLU A 47 1.91 -6.05 26.98
N ALA A 48 1.34 -4.85 27.18
CA ALA A 48 0.32 -4.55 28.17
C ALA A 48 -0.97 -4.02 27.51
N ASP A 49 -1.30 -4.51 26.30
CA ASP A 49 -2.45 -4.01 25.52
C ASP A 49 -3.77 -4.14 26.29
N LYS A 50 -3.93 -5.18 27.10
CA LYS A 50 -5.14 -5.39 27.91
C LYS A 50 -5.27 -4.32 29.00
N GLU A 51 -4.21 -4.06 29.78
CA GLU A 51 -4.20 -3.00 30.79
C GLU A 51 -4.35 -1.61 30.15
N ARG A 52 -3.70 -1.38 29.02
CA ARG A 52 -3.81 -0.15 28.21
C ARG A 52 -5.25 0.11 27.78
N GLN A 53 -5.93 -0.89 27.25
CA GLN A 53 -7.32 -0.78 26.79
C GLN A 53 -8.28 -0.56 27.96
N ASP A 54 -8.06 -1.21 29.11
CA ASP A 54 -8.86 -1.02 30.32
C ASP A 54 -8.73 0.40 30.89
N LEU A 55 -7.50 0.94 30.97
CA LEU A 55 -7.26 2.32 31.38
C LEU A 55 -7.96 3.33 30.46
N LEU A 56 -7.89 3.10 29.15
CA LEU A 56 -8.58 3.94 28.17
C LEU A 56 -10.10 3.88 28.31
N MET A 57 -10.67 2.70 28.55
CA MET A 57 -12.11 2.52 28.75
C MET A 57 -12.60 3.20 30.05
N LYS A 58 -11.84 3.11 31.13
CA LYS A 58 -12.11 3.81 32.40
C LYS A 58 -12.05 5.33 32.24
N TYR A 59 -11.15 5.83 31.40
CA TYR A 59 -11.09 7.26 31.10
C TYR A 59 -12.30 7.71 30.26
N LYS A 60 -12.67 6.93 29.23
CA LYS A 60 -13.85 7.22 28.39
C LYS A 60 -15.16 7.27 29.18
N SER A 61 -15.33 6.39 30.16
CA SER A 61 -16.51 6.37 31.01
C SER A 61 -16.51 7.45 32.10
N GLY A 62 -15.44 8.25 32.20
CA GLY A 62 -15.27 9.27 33.25
C GLY A 62 -14.95 8.68 34.63
N ALA A 63 -14.67 7.38 34.73
CA ALA A 63 -14.37 6.70 35.99
C ALA A 63 -12.99 7.08 36.57
N ILE A 64 -12.07 7.59 35.72
CA ILE A 64 -10.77 8.11 36.15
C ILE A 64 -10.49 9.47 35.50
N THR A 65 -9.77 10.32 36.22
CA THR A 65 -9.32 11.63 35.71
C THR A 65 -8.09 11.48 34.81
N ILE A 66 -7.80 12.49 33.98
CA ILE A 66 -6.61 12.48 33.12
C ILE A 66 -5.31 12.40 33.92
N GLN A 67 -5.22 13.05 35.08
CA GLN A 67 -4.05 12.95 35.96
C GLN A 67 -3.85 11.52 36.49
N LYS A 68 -4.95 10.83 36.84
CA LYS A 68 -4.89 9.43 37.28
C LYS A 68 -4.51 8.50 36.12
N LEU A 69 -5.03 8.74 34.92
CA LEU A 69 -4.63 8.01 33.71
C LEU A 69 -3.12 8.17 33.43
N MET A 70 -2.59 9.38 33.52
CA MET A 70 -1.15 9.64 33.32
C MET A 70 -0.29 8.89 34.35
N ALA A 71 -0.67 8.92 35.62
CA ALA A 71 0.06 8.20 36.68
C ALA A 71 0.07 6.68 36.45
N GLU A 72 -1.08 6.09 36.09
CA GLU A 72 -1.19 4.65 35.81
C GLU A 72 -0.41 4.25 34.56
N LEU A 73 -0.35 5.10 33.53
CA LEU A 73 0.45 4.84 32.34
C LEU A 73 1.96 4.88 32.62
N VAL A 74 2.42 5.81 33.47
CA VAL A 74 3.82 5.84 33.90
C VAL A 74 4.18 4.57 34.67
N LEU A 75 3.32 4.13 35.61
CA LEU A 75 3.51 2.88 36.35
C LEU A 75 3.51 1.65 35.43
N LEU A 76 2.68 1.65 34.39
CA LEU A 76 2.63 0.57 33.41
C LEU A 76 3.93 0.48 32.60
N VAL A 77 4.49 1.63 32.21
CA VAL A 77 5.79 1.72 31.55
C VAL A 77 6.92 1.23 32.46
N GLU A 78 6.92 1.63 33.73
CA GLU A 78 7.91 1.18 34.72
C GLU A 78 7.86 -0.34 34.94
N LYS A 79 6.65 -0.90 35.09
CA LYS A 79 6.44 -2.34 35.26
C LYS A 79 6.86 -3.15 34.03
N LEU A 80 6.63 -2.62 32.83
CA LEU A 80 7.07 -3.27 31.59
C LEU A 80 8.60 -3.27 31.48
N GLU A 81 9.25 -2.17 31.85
CA GLU A 81 10.71 -2.09 31.84
C GLU A 81 11.36 -2.98 32.90
N GLU A 82 10.75 -3.10 34.07
CA GLU A 82 11.20 -4.03 35.10
C GLU A 82 11.03 -5.50 34.65
N LYS A 83 9.93 -5.82 33.97
CA LYS A 83 9.70 -7.15 33.38
C LYS A 83 10.70 -7.48 32.27
N ARG A 84 11.02 -6.50 31.41
CA ARG A 84 12.02 -6.62 30.34
C ARG A 84 13.44 -6.75 30.89
N SER A 85 13.73 -6.07 31.99
CA SER A 85 15.00 -6.20 32.72
C SER A 85 15.13 -7.56 33.41
N SER A 86 14.01 -8.20 33.77
CA SER A 86 13.96 -9.51 34.43
C SER A 86 13.99 -10.70 33.48
N SER A 87 13.78 -10.49 32.17
CA SER A 87 13.72 -11.56 31.15
C SER A 87 15.05 -11.89 30.45
N ASN A 88 16.18 -11.43 31.00
CA ASN A 88 17.52 -11.82 30.52
C ASN A 88 18.03 -13.11 31.18
N VAL A 89 17.46 -14.28 30.87
CA VAL A 89 18.20 -15.57 30.92
C VAL A 89 17.55 -16.59 29.96
N ALA A 90 18.26 -16.92 28.88
CA ALA A 90 18.22 -18.16 28.10
C ALA A 90 16.85 -18.75 27.71
N GLN A 91 16.32 -18.36 26.54
CA GLN A 91 15.59 -19.23 25.59
C GLN A 91 15.01 -18.34 24.48
N HIS A 92 15.69 -18.20 23.33
CA HIS A 92 15.07 -17.49 22.21
C HIS A 92 15.47 -17.93 20.81
N PHE A 93 16.01 -19.15 20.63
CA PHE A 93 16.07 -19.77 19.29
C PHE A 93 15.82 -21.28 19.41
N SER A 94 14.74 -21.76 18.80
CA SER A 94 14.59 -23.19 18.47
C SER A 94 15.17 -23.43 17.07
N GLU A 95 15.74 -24.62 16.83
CA GLU A 95 16.15 -25.08 15.50
C GLU A 95 14.94 -25.03 14.54
N GLY A 96 14.84 -23.98 13.73
CA GLY A 96 13.73 -23.77 12.80
C GLY A 96 13.55 -22.33 12.28
N ASP A 97 14.06 -21.31 12.97
CA ASP A 97 13.86 -19.91 12.56
C ASP A 97 14.67 -19.52 11.32
N THR A 98 14.01 -18.84 10.38
CA THR A 98 14.57 -18.47 9.07
C THR A 98 15.50 -17.25 9.18
N ASP A 99 16.51 -17.15 8.31
CA ASP A 99 17.49 -16.04 8.31
C ASP A 99 16.82 -14.65 8.34
N LYS A 100 15.64 -14.50 7.74
CA LYS A 100 14.87 -13.26 7.70
C LYS A 100 14.43 -12.76 9.09
N GLU A 101 14.10 -13.66 10.01
CA GLU A 101 13.68 -13.31 11.38
C GLU A 101 14.87 -12.91 12.26
N LYS A 102 16.04 -13.51 12.02
CA LYS A 102 17.30 -13.12 12.67
C LYS A 102 17.81 -11.77 12.15
N HIS A 103 17.63 -11.49 10.85
CA HIS A 103 17.98 -10.21 10.24
C HIS A 103 17.10 -9.04 10.72
N SER A 104 15.80 -9.25 10.88
CA SER A 104 14.89 -8.19 11.36
C SER A 104 15.17 -7.84 12.83
N PHE A 105 15.61 -8.81 13.64
CA PHE A 105 16.00 -8.60 15.03
C PHE A 105 17.28 -7.77 15.16
N LEU A 106 18.34 -8.05 14.40
CA LEU A 106 19.56 -7.24 14.45
C LEU A 106 19.37 -5.81 13.92
N GLN A 107 18.34 -5.58 13.10
CA GLN A 107 17.94 -4.25 12.63
C GLN A 107 17.14 -3.46 13.67
N SER A 108 16.47 -4.12 14.63
CA SER A 108 15.72 -3.45 15.70
C SER A 108 16.56 -3.13 16.94
N VAL A 109 17.74 -3.75 17.09
CA VAL A 109 18.68 -3.47 18.20
C VAL A 109 19.43 -2.17 17.92
N GLU A 110 19.07 -1.08 18.61
CA GLU A 110 19.78 0.19 18.56
C GLU A 110 20.99 0.20 19.50
N VAL A 111 22.13 0.66 18.99
CA VAL A 111 23.40 0.75 19.71
C VAL A 111 23.91 2.18 19.63
N GLU A 112 24.46 2.68 20.74
CA GLU A 112 25.07 4.00 20.81
C GLU A 112 26.60 3.87 20.77
N VAL A 113 27.25 4.62 19.88
CA VAL A 113 28.71 4.60 19.74
C VAL A 113 29.34 5.41 20.87
N THR A 114 30.24 4.76 21.63
CA THR A 114 30.84 5.32 22.85
C THR A 114 32.21 5.98 22.62
N ALA A 115 32.81 5.83 21.43
CA ALA A 115 34.13 6.37 21.08
C ALA A 115 34.15 6.95 19.66
N GLY A 116 34.89 8.05 19.46
CA GLY A 116 35.12 8.60 18.13
C GLY A 116 34.33 9.84 17.71
N HIS A 117 34.38 10.20 16.42
CA HIS A 117 33.60 11.32 15.84
C HIS A 117 32.10 11.01 15.69
N LEU A 118 31.72 9.73 15.77
CA LEU A 118 30.34 9.27 15.83
C LEU A 118 29.83 9.12 17.28
N LYS A 119 30.58 9.62 18.27
CA LYS A 119 30.22 9.50 19.69
C LYS A 119 28.85 10.15 19.96
N GLY A 120 27.94 9.35 20.53
CA GLY A 120 26.55 9.76 20.82
C GLY A 120 25.57 9.51 19.67
N GLN A 121 26.02 8.94 18.55
CA GLN A 121 25.12 8.52 17.48
C GLN A 121 24.50 7.16 17.82
N LYS A 122 23.16 7.10 17.77
CA LYS A 122 22.37 5.87 17.89
C LYS A 122 22.04 5.35 16.51
N SER A 123 22.38 4.09 16.22
CA SER A 123 22.00 3.42 14.98
C SER A 123 21.86 1.93 15.21
N SER A 124 21.27 1.19 14.28
CA SER A 124 21.06 -0.25 14.48
C SER A 124 22.39 -1.03 14.49
N LEU A 125 22.45 -2.09 15.30
CA LEU A 125 23.59 -3.01 15.34
C LEU A 125 23.89 -3.60 13.95
N TRP A 126 22.85 -3.87 13.17
CA TRP A 126 22.98 -4.29 11.77
C TRP A 126 23.67 -3.25 10.88
N GLN A 127 23.38 -1.97 11.09
CA GLN A 127 24.02 -0.88 10.36
C GLN A 127 25.50 -0.72 10.75
N PHE A 128 25.85 -0.94 12.02
CA PHE A 128 27.26 -0.96 12.44
C PHE A 128 28.01 -2.19 11.95
N LEU A 129 27.41 -3.37 12.01
CA LEU A 129 27.99 -4.58 11.43
C LEU A 129 28.28 -4.40 9.94
N ASN A 130 27.39 -3.72 9.21
CA ASN A 130 27.54 -3.42 7.80
C ASN A 130 28.30 -2.12 7.48
N SER A 131 28.78 -1.41 8.50
CA SER A 131 29.54 -0.18 8.32
C SER A 131 30.95 -0.45 7.77
N SER A 132 31.60 0.61 7.30
CA SER A 132 32.99 0.60 6.81
C SER A 132 34.01 0.28 7.92
N TYR A 133 33.63 0.34 9.19
CA TYR A 133 34.50 0.02 10.33
C TYR A 133 34.74 -1.49 10.48
N ILE A 134 33.83 -2.33 9.97
CA ILE A 134 33.90 -3.78 10.14
C ILE A 134 34.08 -4.45 8.79
N THR A 135 35.22 -5.12 8.63
CA THR A 135 35.54 -5.87 7.40
C THR A 135 34.57 -7.03 7.21
N ALA A 136 34.29 -7.38 5.95
CA ALA A 136 33.37 -8.47 5.61
C ALA A 136 33.79 -9.82 6.23
N GLU A 137 35.10 -10.07 6.33
CA GLU A 137 35.65 -11.27 6.97
C GLU A 137 35.35 -11.30 8.48
N LYS A 138 35.53 -10.17 9.17
CA LYS A 138 35.26 -10.08 10.61
C LYS A 138 33.76 -10.07 10.92
N ARG A 139 32.96 -9.46 10.04
CA ARG A 139 31.49 -9.50 10.09
C ARG A 139 30.96 -10.93 10.01
N ASN A 140 31.43 -11.70 9.04
CA ASN A 140 31.02 -13.10 8.88
C ASN A 140 31.46 -13.95 10.07
N GLU A 141 32.66 -13.74 10.60
CA GLU A 141 33.12 -14.45 11.80
C GLU A 141 32.24 -14.15 13.03
N LEU A 142 31.85 -12.89 13.24
CA LEU A 142 30.99 -12.47 14.35
C LEU A 142 29.56 -12.97 14.20
N LEU A 143 29.01 -12.97 12.97
CA LEU A 143 27.68 -13.49 12.69
C LEU A 143 27.63 -15.01 12.86
N ILE A 144 28.61 -15.77 12.37
CA ILE A 144 28.68 -17.23 12.56
C ILE A 144 28.79 -17.59 14.05
N LYS A 145 29.54 -16.82 14.83
CA LYS A 145 29.66 -17.02 16.29
C LYS A 145 28.37 -16.67 17.04
N TYR A 146 27.64 -15.66 16.57
CA TYR A 146 26.33 -15.30 17.11
C TYR A 146 25.25 -16.33 16.74
N GLU A 147 25.23 -16.79 15.48
CA GLU A 147 24.31 -17.79 14.95
C GLU A 147 24.51 -19.18 15.57
N SER A 148 25.75 -19.53 15.95
CA SER A 148 26.08 -20.76 16.68
C SER A 148 25.85 -20.66 18.19
N GLY A 149 25.41 -19.50 18.70
CA GLY A 149 25.18 -19.25 20.13
C GLY A 149 26.45 -19.15 20.99
N ALA A 150 27.64 -19.18 20.36
CA ALA A 150 28.93 -19.01 21.02
C ALA A 150 29.20 -17.56 21.47
N LEU A 151 28.45 -16.60 20.91
CA LEU A 151 28.48 -15.19 21.25
C LEU A 151 27.07 -14.70 21.59
N THR A 152 26.89 -14.10 22.76
CA THR A 152 25.64 -13.43 23.14
C THR A 152 25.47 -12.09 22.42
N LEU A 153 24.24 -11.56 22.35
CA LEU A 153 23.97 -10.25 21.74
C LEU A 153 24.79 -9.13 22.40
N GLU A 154 24.90 -9.16 23.73
CA GLU A 154 25.71 -8.20 24.48
C GLU A 154 27.19 -8.31 24.12
N GLN A 155 27.71 -9.53 24.00
CA GLN A 155 29.10 -9.75 23.55
C GLN A 155 29.32 -9.33 22.09
N LEU A 156 28.31 -9.47 21.23
CA LEU A 156 28.35 -9.03 19.84
C LEU A 156 28.41 -7.50 19.75
N VAL A 157 27.55 -6.80 20.49
CA VAL A 157 27.55 -5.34 20.60
C VAL A 157 28.89 -4.84 21.13
N GLN A 158 29.41 -5.44 22.20
CA GLN A 158 30.71 -5.07 22.77
C GLN A 158 31.87 -5.30 21.79
N SER A 159 31.83 -6.40 21.03
CA SER A 159 32.84 -6.69 20.01
C SER A 159 32.82 -5.66 18.86
N VAL A 160 31.63 -5.29 18.40
CA VAL A 160 31.43 -4.26 17.36
C VAL A 160 31.91 -2.89 17.84
N LEU A 161 31.52 -2.48 19.04
CA LEU A 161 31.94 -1.21 19.62
C LEU A 161 33.44 -1.15 19.90
N ALA A 162 34.05 -2.27 20.33
CA ALA A 162 35.50 -2.35 20.53
C ALA A 162 36.27 -2.22 19.20
N ILE A 163 35.80 -2.86 18.12
CA ILE A 163 36.39 -2.73 16.79
C ILE A 163 36.30 -1.28 16.29
N MET A 164 35.14 -0.64 16.46
CA MET A 164 34.95 0.76 16.09
C MET A 164 35.84 1.69 16.92
N ALA A 165 35.94 1.48 18.23
CA ALA A 165 36.79 2.28 19.11
C ALA A 165 38.29 2.14 18.78
N GLU A 166 38.74 0.96 18.38
CA GLU A 166 40.13 0.73 17.95
C GLU A 166 40.41 1.37 16.58
N ALA A 167 39.45 1.26 15.65
CA ALA A 167 39.51 1.95 14.36
C ALA A 167 39.55 3.48 14.51
N GLU A 168 38.97 4.05 15.57
CA GLU A 168 39.02 5.50 15.84
C GLU A 168 40.25 5.92 16.67
N LYS A 169 40.79 5.08 17.55
CA LYS A 169 42.07 5.36 18.26
C LYS A 169 43.26 5.42 17.32
N THR A 170 43.25 4.63 16.25
CA THR A 170 44.27 4.68 15.19
C THR A 170 44.21 5.96 14.34
N VAL A 171 43.12 6.73 14.42
CA VAL A 171 42.93 8.01 13.70
C VAL A 171 43.38 9.23 14.54
N ILE A 172 43.37 9.13 15.87
CA ILE A 172 43.63 10.29 16.76
C ILE A 172 45.10 10.39 17.20
N ASN A 173 45.87 9.29 17.25
CA ASN A 173 47.28 9.31 17.68
C ASN A 173 48.26 9.33 16.48
N GLY A 174 48.08 10.32 15.60
CA GLY A 174 48.86 10.48 14.37
C GLY A 174 49.48 11.86 14.16
N SER A 175 49.80 12.59 15.24
CA SER A 175 50.68 13.77 15.18
C SER A 175 51.81 13.62 16.20
N ASP A 176 52.86 12.90 15.83
CA ASP A 176 54.26 13.33 16.03
C ASP A 176 55.25 12.29 15.48
N GLY A 177 56.17 12.78 14.66
CA GLY A 177 57.55 12.30 14.53
C GLY A 177 57.83 10.84 14.12
N ALA A 178 58.04 10.65 12.82
CA ALA A 178 59.06 9.76 12.23
C ALA A 178 58.87 8.23 12.28
N SER A 179 58.13 7.70 11.30
CA SER A 179 58.65 6.79 10.26
C SER A 179 57.48 6.46 9.31
N VAL A 180 57.59 6.89 8.06
CA VAL A 180 56.48 6.85 7.09
C VAL A 180 56.18 5.41 6.69
N GLY A 181 55.18 4.81 7.33
CA GLY A 181 54.49 3.61 6.88
C GLY A 181 53.25 3.97 6.04
N GLU A 182 52.97 3.17 5.01
CA GLU A 182 51.99 3.39 3.94
C GLU A 182 50.52 3.63 4.38
N SER A 183 50.18 3.53 5.67
CA SER A 183 48.81 3.64 6.18
C SER A 183 48.31 5.08 6.44
N GLY A 184 49.21 6.04 6.68
CA GLY A 184 48.83 7.43 6.98
C GLY A 184 48.33 8.24 5.77
N LYS A 185 48.65 7.81 4.54
CA LYS A 185 48.18 8.45 3.30
C LYS A 185 46.74 8.08 2.95
N ALA A 186 46.24 6.93 3.41
CA ALA A 186 44.93 6.44 3.02
C ALA A 186 43.79 7.29 3.63
N GLY A 187 43.89 7.66 4.92
CA GLY A 187 42.86 8.44 5.62
C GLY A 187 42.59 9.82 5.00
N ALA A 188 43.65 10.55 4.65
CA ALA A 188 43.53 11.87 4.02
C ALA A 188 42.88 11.80 2.63
N VAL A 189 43.16 10.73 1.86
CA VAL A 189 42.59 10.53 0.52
C VAL A 189 41.11 10.14 0.60
N ILE A 190 40.71 9.33 1.59
CA ILE A 190 39.30 8.98 1.84
C ILE A 190 38.47 10.25 2.08
N GLN A 191 38.95 11.14 2.94
CA GLN A 191 38.28 12.38 3.27
C GLN A 191 38.17 13.30 2.05
N SER A 192 39.23 13.45 1.25
CA SER A 192 39.18 14.22 0.00
C SER A 192 38.23 13.62 -1.05
N LEU A 193 38.24 12.31 -1.26
CA LEU A 193 37.39 11.65 -2.28
C LEU A 193 35.91 11.65 -1.92
N SER A 194 35.57 11.62 -0.62
CA SER A 194 34.18 11.71 -0.16
C SER A 194 33.53 13.07 -0.43
N HIS A 195 34.34 14.15 -0.45
CA HIS A 195 33.88 15.53 -0.68
C HIS A 195 33.79 15.93 -2.16
N PHE A 196 34.36 15.13 -3.08
CA PHE A 196 34.29 15.41 -4.51
C PHE A 196 33.25 14.52 -5.20
N SER A 197 32.31 15.16 -5.88
CA SER A 197 31.23 14.52 -6.60
C SER A 197 31.27 14.83 -8.09
N THR A 198 31.02 13.84 -8.94
CA THR A 198 31.00 14.01 -10.42
C THR A 198 29.75 13.39 -11.04
N PHE A 199 29.46 13.79 -12.28
CA PHE A 199 28.29 13.34 -13.05
C PHE A 199 28.72 12.30 -14.09
N PHE A 200 28.03 11.16 -14.14
CA PHE A 200 28.24 10.14 -15.16
C PHE A 200 26.95 9.85 -15.93
N SER A 201 27.06 9.80 -17.26
CA SER A 201 25.91 9.70 -18.16
C SER A 201 25.46 8.27 -18.45
N ILE A 202 26.07 7.23 -17.87
CA ILE A 202 25.71 5.80 -18.11
C ILE A 202 25.97 4.96 -16.84
N GLY A 203 25.04 4.05 -16.51
CA GLY A 203 25.19 3.03 -15.45
C GLY A 203 24.34 3.26 -14.19
N GLU A 204 24.61 2.50 -13.12
CA GLU A 204 23.88 2.53 -11.83
C GLU A 204 23.99 3.87 -11.06
N PHE A 205 24.75 4.84 -11.58
CA PHE A 205 25.08 6.11 -10.93
C PHE A 205 24.50 7.36 -11.65
N GLN A 206 23.41 7.23 -12.42
CA GLN A 206 22.72 8.38 -13.04
C GLN A 206 21.88 9.17 -12.02
N GLY A 207 22.30 10.41 -11.69
CA GLY A 207 21.60 11.33 -10.79
C GLY A 207 22.42 12.60 -10.48
N PRO A 208 21.89 13.60 -9.73
CA PRO A 208 22.66 14.79 -9.40
C PRO A 208 23.69 14.47 -8.31
N SER A 209 24.98 14.57 -8.67
CA SER A 209 26.19 14.41 -7.86
C SER A 209 26.34 13.07 -7.11
N VAL A 210 27.16 12.15 -7.66
CA VAL A 210 27.56 10.90 -6.98
C VAL A 210 28.99 11.05 -6.48
N SER A 211 29.27 10.61 -5.24
CA SER A 211 30.61 10.68 -4.66
C SER A 211 31.60 9.80 -5.43
N LEU A 212 32.79 10.32 -5.69
CA LEU A 212 33.88 9.53 -6.29
C LEU A 212 34.22 8.29 -5.46
N TRP A 213 33.98 8.34 -4.14
CA TRP A 213 34.16 7.21 -3.24
C TRP A 213 33.20 6.06 -3.53
N ASP A 214 31.91 6.36 -3.73
CA ASP A 214 30.86 5.37 -4.01
C ASP A 214 31.07 4.70 -5.37
N ILE A 215 31.59 5.47 -6.34
CA ILE A 215 31.91 4.96 -7.69
C ILE A 215 33.10 3.98 -7.63
N LEU A 216 34.18 4.36 -6.94
CA LEU A 216 35.35 3.49 -6.77
C LEU A 216 35.00 2.19 -6.03
N HIS A 217 34.02 2.25 -5.12
CA HIS A 217 33.57 1.11 -4.31
C HIS A 217 32.38 0.35 -4.90
N SER A 218 31.94 0.72 -6.11
CA SER A 218 30.91 0.02 -6.85
C SER A 218 31.31 -1.42 -7.21
N LYS A 219 30.31 -2.26 -7.49
CA LYS A 219 30.52 -3.63 -7.98
C LYS A 219 31.15 -3.67 -9.38
N THR A 220 31.14 -2.55 -10.09
CA THR A 220 31.64 -2.41 -11.46
C THR A 220 33.16 -2.30 -11.53
N ILE A 221 33.81 -1.80 -10.47
CA ILE A 221 35.28 -1.65 -10.39
C ILE A 221 35.83 -2.74 -9.48
N SER A 222 36.68 -3.61 -10.03
CA SER A 222 37.25 -4.72 -9.26
C SER A 222 38.21 -4.23 -8.18
N ARG A 223 38.34 -5.01 -7.10
CA ARG A 223 39.22 -4.69 -5.96
C ARG A 223 40.67 -4.49 -6.40
N ALA A 224 41.15 -5.28 -7.38
CA ALA A 224 42.50 -5.17 -7.92
C ALA A 224 42.72 -3.87 -8.71
N GLU A 225 41.73 -3.42 -9.48
CA GLU A 225 41.80 -2.15 -10.23
C GLU A 225 41.73 -0.95 -9.30
N ARG A 226 40.85 -1.01 -8.29
CA ARG A 226 40.75 -0.01 -7.21
C ARG A 226 42.06 0.13 -6.46
N ASP A 227 42.64 -0.98 -6.03
CA ASP A 227 43.90 -0.97 -5.29
C ASP A 227 45.07 -0.52 -6.16
N ASN A 228 45.03 -0.75 -7.48
CA ASN A 228 46.03 -0.23 -8.43
C ASN A 228 45.87 1.28 -8.66
N MET A 229 44.64 1.79 -8.74
CA MET A 229 44.34 3.23 -8.82
C MET A 229 44.78 3.96 -7.55
N LEU A 230 44.52 3.37 -6.38
CA LEU A 230 44.91 3.92 -5.09
C LEU A 230 46.42 3.79 -4.86
N LYS A 231 47.07 2.66 -5.17
CA LYS A 231 48.53 2.48 -4.95
C LYS A 231 49.42 3.45 -5.70
N LYS A 232 48.94 4.11 -6.76
CA LYS A 232 49.74 5.03 -7.57
C LYS A 232 49.88 6.46 -7.00
N TYR A 233 49.48 6.68 -5.74
CA TYR A 233 49.26 7.99 -5.10
C TYR A 233 50.21 9.14 -5.48
N LEU A 234 49.81 9.84 -6.55
CA LEU A 234 49.80 11.29 -6.71
C LEU A 234 48.87 11.68 -7.88
N LEU A 235 47.80 10.90 -8.12
CA LEU A 235 46.85 11.24 -9.16
C LEU A 235 45.95 12.37 -8.65
N THR A 236 45.93 13.50 -9.35
CA THR A 236 45.01 14.60 -9.05
C THR A 236 43.58 14.13 -9.33
N ILE A 237 42.59 14.85 -8.77
CA ILE A 237 41.17 14.53 -8.97
C ILE A 237 40.81 14.51 -10.47
N GLU A 238 41.47 15.33 -11.28
CA GLU A 238 41.33 15.37 -12.73
C GLU A 238 41.81 14.07 -13.40
N GLU A 239 42.85 13.44 -12.89
CA GLU A 239 43.38 12.18 -13.42
C GLU A 239 42.50 10.98 -13.01
N VAL A 240 41.90 11.02 -11.81
CA VAL A 240 40.88 10.05 -11.38
C VAL A 240 39.64 10.13 -12.28
N ILE A 241 39.19 11.34 -12.61
CA ILE A 241 38.08 11.57 -13.57
C ILE A 241 38.45 11.08 -14.98
N ALA A 242 39.69 11.29 -15.43
CA ALA A 242 40.17 10.83 -16.74
C ALA A 242 40.26 9.30 -16.85
N VAL A 243 40.46 8.59 -15.74
CA VAL A 243 40.47 7.13 -15.71
C VAL A 243 39.04 6.57 -15.61
N LEU A 244 38.19 7.16 -14.78
CA LEU A 244 36.78 6.75 -14.66
C LEU A 244 36.01 6.96 -15.98
N SER A 245 36.33 7.99 -16.74
CA SER A 245 35.76 8.22 -18.09
C SER A 245 36.17 7.17 -19.14
N LYS A 246 37.15 6.29 -18.86
CA LYS A 246 37.46 5.11 -19.70
C LYS A 246 36.57 3.91 -19.39
N PHE A 247 36.14 3.76 -18.13
CA PHE A 247 35.23 2.68 -17.70
C PHE A 247 33.77 3.04 -17.95
N PHE A 248 33.44 4.33 -17.85
CA PHE A 248 32.15 4.90 -18.18
C PHE A 248 32.38 5.92 -19.31
N PRO A 249 32.27 5.52 -20.59
CA PRO A 249 32.44 6.46 -21.69
C PRO A 249 31.36 7.53 -21.59
N SER A 250 31.72 8.70 -21.06
CA SER A 250 30.93 9.90 -21.27
C SER A 250 30.90 10.15 -22.77
N SER A 251 29.72 10.33 -23.35
CA SER A 251 29.60 10.88 -24.70
C SER A 251 30.49 12.11 -24.76
N LYS A 252 31.51 12.07 -25.62
CA LYS A 252 32.52 13.13 -25.72
C LYS A 252 31.82 14.49 -25.86
N GLY A 253 31.98 15.33 -24.85
CA GLY A 253 31.65 16.75 -24.87
C GLY A 253 30.29 17.10 -24.28
N GLN A 254 30.25 17.35 -22.97
CA GLN A 254 29.37 18.33 -22.29
C GLN A 254 29.83 18.42 -20.82
N SER A 255 30.12 19.63 -20.33
CA SER A 255 30.57 19.83 -18.95
C SER A 255 29.39 19.67 -17.99
N ALA A 256 29.60 19.08 -16.82
CA ALA A 256 28.57 18.94 -15.78
C ALA A 256 27.94 20.29 -15.37
N GLU A 257 28.66 21.39 -15.59
CA GLU A 257 28.17 22.76 -15.42
C GLU A 257 27.06 23.14 -16.41
N GLN A 258 27.13 22.70 -17.67
CA GLN A 258 26.09 22.98 -18.68
C GLN A 258 24.77 22.27 -18.34
N TYR A 259 24.83 21.01 -17.90
CA TYR A 259 23.63 20.26 -17.50
C TYR A 259 22.97 20.88 -16.27
N GLY A 260 23.77 21.35 -15.30
CA GLY A 260 23.29 22.11 -14.13
C GLY A 260 22.62 23.44 -14.52
N GLN A 261 23.20 24.15 -15.49
CA GLN A 261 22.62 25.39 -16.03
C GLN A 261 21.30 25.12 -16.77
N THR A 262 21.23 24.11 -17.63
CA THR A 262 20.00 23.67 -18.33
C THR A 262 18.89 23.34 -17.33
N ALA A 263 19.20 22.56 -16.30
CA ALA A 263 18.23 22.20 -15.26
C ALA A 263 17.72 23.42 -14.48
N SER A 264 18.61 24.35 -14.13
CA SER A 264 18.22 25.59 -13.43
C SER A 264 17.30 26.47 -14.28
N PHE A 265 17.57 26.58 -15.58
CA PHE A 265 16.72 27.33 -16.51
C PHE A 265 15.33 26.71 -16.63
N LEU A 266 15.24 25.40 -16.90
CA LEU A 266 13.96 24.70 -17.05
C LEU A 266 13.11 24.68 -15.77
N LYS A 267 13.75 24.78 -14.59
CA LYS A 267 13.05 24.96 -13.30
C LYS A 267 12.49 26.37 -13.14
N SER A 268 13.17 27.38 -13.69
CA SER A 268 12.71 28.77 -13.61
C SER A 268 11.54 29.06 -14.55
N VAL A 269 11.40 28.32 -15.64
CA VAL A 269 10.29 28.44 -16.59
C VAL A 269 9.05 27.74 -16.04
N THR A 270 8.03 28.53 -15.71
CA THR A 270 6.74 28.03 -15.22
C THR A 270 5.64 28.20 -16.25
N VAL A 271 4.81 27.16 -16.42
CA VAL A 271 3.74 27.08 -17.42
C VAL A 271 2.48 26.50 -16.79
N GLN A 272 1.32 26.78 -17.39
CA GLN A 272 0.04 26.18 -16.98
C GLN A 272 -0.36 25.10 -17.97
N VAL A 273 -0.85 23.98 -17.45
CA VAL A 273 -1.30 22.82 -18.25
C VAL A 273 -2.72 22.46 -17.85
N ALA A 274 -3.65 22.41 -18.81
CA ALA A 274 -5.08 22.21 -18.54
C ALA A 274 -5.52 20.72 -18.65
N ILE A 275 -4.59 19.77 -18.54
CA ILE A 275 -4.77 18.38 -18.99
C ILE A 275 -3.95 17.42 -18.14
N GLY A 276 -4.46 16.21 -17.95
CA GLY A 276 -3.82 15.17 -17.14
C GLY A 276 -3.69 15.54 -15.66
N GLU A 277 -2.68 14.97 -14.99
CA GLU A 277 -2.40 15.22 -13.57
C GLU A 277 -2.04 16.69 -13.26
N PHE A 278 -1.62 17.44 -14.27
CA PHE A 278 -1.24 18.85 -14.15
C PHE A 278 -2.43 19.81 -14.25
N LYS A 279 -3.66 19.30 -14.44
CA LYS A 279 -4.89 20.10 -14.45
C LYS A 279 -5.28 20.52 -13.03
N VAL A 280 -4.54 21.47 -12.46
CA VAL A 280 -4.88 22.11 -11.19
C VAL A 280 -5.10 23.59 -11.43
N GLU A 281 -6.30 24.08 -11.11
CA GLU A 281 -6.70 25.47 -11.36
C GLU A 281 -5.76 26.44 -10.61
N GLY A 282 -5.22 27.42 -11.34
CA GLY A 282 -4.31 28.43 -10.80
C GLY A 282 -2.90 27.94 -10.46
N LYS A 283 -2.56 26.66 -10.65
CA LYS A 283 -1.22 26.13 -10.37
C LYS A 283 -0.33 26.18 -11.61
N ALA A 284 0.82 26.84 -11.49
CA ALA A 284 1.87 26.79 -12.51
C ALA A 284 2.85 25.65 -12.18
N HIS A 285 3.34 24.97 -13.22
CA HIS A 285 4.28 23.87 -13.14
C HIS A 285 5.57 24.23 -13.84
N SER A 286 6.72 23.84 -13.29
CA SER A 286 7.99 24.06 -13.97
C SER A 286 8.11 23.15 -15.21
N LEU A 287 8.78 23.64 -16.26
CA LEU A 287 9.04 22.81 -17.44
C LEU A 287 9.90 21.58 -17.07
N TRP A 288 10.75 21.71 -16.05
CA TRP A 288 11.50 20.61 -15.47
C TRP A 288 10.61 19.53 -14.85
N GLU A 289 9.58 19.91 -14.07
CA GLU A 289 8.58 18.97 -13.53
C GLU A 289 7.85 18.23 -14.64
N LEU A 290 7.39 18.94 -15.68
CA LEU A 290 6.68 18.33 -16.80
C LEU A 290 7.57 17.35 -17.58
N LEU A 291 8.85 17.69 -17.77
CA LEU A 291 9.82 16.84 -18.46
C LEU A 291 10.18 15.59 -17.65
N HIS A 292 10.20 15.70 -16.32
CA HIS A 292 10.42 14.58 -15.39
C HIS A 292 9.15 13.86 -14.98
N SER A 293 8.01 14.27 -15.53
CA SER A 293 6.74 13.59 -15.33
C SER A 293 6.80 12.16 -15.88
N LYS A 294 5.90 11.32 -15.38
CA LYS A 294 5.79 9.92 -15.79
C LYS A 294 5.24 9.77 -17.21
N TYR A 295 4.57 10.81 -17.74
CA TYR A 295 4.14 10.86 -19.14
C TYR A 295 5.31 10.79 -20.13
N ILE A 296 6.50 11.22 -19.72
CA ILE A 296 7.68 11.25 -20.58
C ILE A 296 8.61 10.09 -20.22
N THR A 297 8.84 9.20 -21.18
CA THR A 297 9.79 8.10 -21.01
C THR A 297 11.22 8.63 -20.86
N GLN A 298 12.08 7.89 -20.16
CA GLN A 298 13.47 8.28 -19.95
C GLN A 298 14.21 8.53 -21.29
N GLU A 299 13.99 7.68 -22.28
CA GLU A 299 14.59 7.84 -23.61
C GLU A 299 14.14 9.13 -24.30
N LYS A 300 12.83 9.43 -24.25
CA LYS A 300 12.29 10.66 -24.85
C LYS A 300 12.79 11.89 -24.10
N ARG A 301 12.89 11.81 -22.78
CA ARG A 301 13.44 12.86 -21.92
C ARG A 301 14.87 13.21 -22.30
N ASN A 302 15.75 12.21 -22.37
CA ASN A 302 17.15 12.41 -22.72
C ASN A 302 17.28 13.05 -24.11
N LYS A 303 16.50 12.58 -25.09
CA LYS A 303 16.44 13.15 -26.44
C LYS A 303 15.95 14.61 -26.47
N LEU A 304 15.01 14.98 -25.62
CA LEU A 304 14.52 16.36 -25.53
C LEU A 304 15.57 17.29 -24.89
N ILE A 305 16.26 16.83 -23.85
CA ILE A 305 17.34 17.58 -23.20
C ILE A 305 18.51 17.77 -24.18
N GLU A 306 18.95 16.72 -24.87
CA GLU A 306 20.03 16.79 -25.86
C GLU A 306 19.71 17.82 -26.96
N LYS A 307 18.48 17.81 -27.49
CA LYS A 307 18.04 18.77 -28.52
C LYS A 307 17.90 20.21 -28.01
N PHE A 308 17.59 20.38 -26.73
CA PHE A 308 17.57 21.69 -26.09
C PHE A 308 18.99 22.25 -25.95
N GLU A 309 19.92 21.42 -25.48
CA GLU A 309 21.32 21.78 -25.27
C GLU A 309 22.04 22.07 -26.59
N SER A 310 21.70 21.34 -27.66
CA SER A 310 22.17 21.62 -29.02
C SER A 310 21.52 22.85 -29.66
N LYS A 311 20.66 23.60 -28.92
CA LYS A 311 19.88 24.76 -29.41
C LYS A 311 19.03 24.45 -30.64
N THR A 312 18.71 23.18 -30.85
CA THR A 312 17.88 22.73 -31.97
C THR A 312 16.39 22.87 -31.67
N LEU A 313 16.03 22.81 -30.37
CA LEU A 313 14.68 23.07 -29.89
C LEU A 313 14.67 24.20 -28.87
N THR A 314 13.67 25.06 -28.92
CA THR A 314 13.41 26.05 -27.86
C THR A 314 12.59 25.44 -26.71
N TRP A 315 12.52 26.14 -25.58
CA TRP A 315 11.72 25.66 -24.45
C TRP A 315 10.22 25.65 -24.77
N GLU A 316 9.75 26.58 -25.62
CA GLU A 316 8.37 26.62 -26.10
C GLU A 316 8.04 25.37 -26.94
N GLU A 317 8.95 24.96 -27.83
CA GLU A 317 8.79 23.75 -28.64
C GLU A 317 8.80 22.49 -27.76
N ILE A 318 9.69 22.41 -26.78
CA ILE A 318 9.71 21.30 -25.81
C ILE A 318 8.42 21.25 -25.01
N PHE A 319 7.94 22.41 -24.55
CA PHE A 319 6.65 22.50 -23.86
C PHE A 319 5.50 22.00 -24.74
N GLN A 320 5.45 22.41 -26.01
CA GLN A 320 4.44 21.91 -26.95
C GLN A 320 4.54 20.40 -27.16
N ILE A 321 5.74 19.84 -27.27
CA ILE A 321 5.94 18.39 -27.39
C ILE A 321 5.44 17.67 -26.14
N ILE A 322 5.78 18.15 -24.94
CA ILE A 322 5.33 17.54 -23.68
C ILE A 322 3.80 17.60 -23.57
N VAL A 323 3.20 18.76 -23.83
CA VAL A 323 1.74 18.93 -23.82
C VAL A 323 1.08 17.99 -24.84
N THR A 324 1.67 17.81 -26.01
CA THR A 324 1.17 16.88 -27.03
C THR A 324 1.23 15.44 -26.53
N ILE A 325 2.33 15.02 -25.90
CA ILE A 325 2.46 13.68 -25.32
C ILE A 325 1.42 13.46 -24.21
N ILE A 326 1.21 14.43 -23.33
CA ILE A 326 0.19 14.35 -22.27
C ILE A 326 -1.20 14.22 -22.90
N LYS A 327 -1.54 15.05 -23.90
CA LYS A 327 -2.82 14.97 -24.63
C LYS A 327 -3.05 13.59 -25.25
N GLU A 328 -2.07 13.09 -25.99
CA GLU A 328 -2.14 11.79 -26.65
C GLU A 328 -2.27 10.65 -25.64
N THR A 329 -1.57 10.74 -24.51
CA THR A 329 -1.63 9.76 -23.42
C THR A 329 -3.02 9.73 -22.77
N GLU A 330 -3.56 10.91 -22.43
CA GLU A 330 -4.90 11.05 -21.87
C GLU A 330 -5.99 10.54 -22.84
N GLU A 331 -5.86 10.86 -24.13
CA GLU A 331 -6.81 10.41 -25.15
C GLU A 331 -6.74 8.90 -25.37
N ARG A 332 -5.52 8.32 -25.37
CA ARG A 332 -5.35 6.86 -25.41
C ARG A 332 -5.97 6.19 -24.18
N GLY A 333 -5.85 6.79 -23.00
CA GLY A 333 -6.51 6.34 -21.77
C GLY A 333 -8.04 6.25 -21.89
N ARG A 334 -8.65 7.16 -22.66
CA ARG A 334 -10.10 7.12 -22.94
C ARG A 334 -10.48 6.02 -23.90
N GLN A 335 -9.59 5.66 -24.82
CA GLN A 335 -9.81 4.62 -25.83
C GLN A 335 -9.58 3.21 -25.27
N LEU A 336 -8.70 3.05 -24.30
CA LEU A 336 -8.46 1.79 -23.60
C LEU A 336 -9.69 1.43 -22.76
N LYS A 337 -10.36 0.33 -23.12
CA LYS A 337 -11.61 -0.11 -22.49
C LYS A 337 -11.46 -1.46 -21.80
N PHE A 338 -12.05 -1.56 -20.62
CA PHE A 338 -12.24 -2.76 -19.82
C PHE A 338 -13.68 -3.24 -19.92
N LYS A 339 -13.91 -4.54 -19.69
CA LYS A 339 -15.26 -5.08 -19.57
C LYS A 339 -15.83 -4.69 -18.20
N GLY A 340 -16.93 -3.95 -18.17
CA GLY A 340 -17.73 -3.70 -16.97
C GLY A 340 -18.91 -4.66 -16.84
N LEU A 341 -19.89 -4.29 -16.01
CA LEU A 341 -21.05 -5.11 -15.69
C LEU A 341 -22.02 -5.24 -16.87
N ARG A 342 -22.25 -4.16 -17.61
CA ARG A 342 -23.15 -4.09 -18.79
C ARG A 342 -22.54 -3.34 -19.97
N LYS A 343 -21.59 -2.44 -19.70
CA LYS A 343 -20.90 -1.65 -20.72
C LYS A 343 -19.39 -1.72 -20.50
N GLN A 344 -18.66 -1.24 -21.50
CA GLN A 344 -17.22 -1.06 -21.40
C GLN A 344 -16.86 0.18 -20.56
N VAL A 345 -15.79 0.08 -19.77
CA VAL A 345 -15.29 1.12 -18.86
C VAL A 345 -13.94 1.61 -19.35
N SER A 346 -13.72 2.92 -19.46
CA SER A 346 -12.40 3.43 -19.88
C SER A 346 -11.36 3.41 -18.77
N ALA A 347 -10.08 3.33 -19.12
CA ALA A 347 -8.99 3.47 -18.14
C ALA A 347 -9.03 4.83 -17.43
N SER A 348 -9.36 5.91 -18.16
CA SER A 348 -9.57 7.24 -17.55
C SER A 348 -10.70 7.25 -16.52
N GLU A 349 -11.76 6.46 -16.72
CA GLU A 349 -12.86 6.35 -15.76
C GLU A 349 -12.43 5.58 -14.51
N LEU A 350 -11.66 4.49 -14.67
CA LEU A 350 -11.09 3.76 -13.53
C LEU A 350 -10.18 4.65 -12.69
N LEU A 351 -9.41 5.55 -13.32
CA LEU A 351 -8.60 6.54 -12.62
C LEU A 351 -9.48 7.57 -11.87
N GLN A 352 -10.50 8.14 -12.53
CA GLN A 352 -11.43 9.09 -11.90
C GLN A 352 -12.21 8.47 -10.74
N SER A 353 -12.45 7.16 -10.83
CA SER A 353 -13.05 6.35 -9.77
C SER A 353 -12.05 5.84 -8.74
N GLN A 354 -10.78 6.26 -8.79
CA GLN A 354 -9.73 5.88 -7.84
C GLN A 354 -9.51 4.37 -7.72
N ILE A 355 -9.81 3.62 -8.79
CA ILE A 355 -9.63 2.17 -8.88
C ILE A 355 -8.21 1.83 -9.36
N ILE A 356 -7.67 2.67 -10.24
CA ILE A 356 -6.26 2.64 -10.66
C ILE A 356 -5.62 3.99 -10.33
N ASP A 357 -4.31 3.99 -10.16
CA ASP A 357 -3.52 5.21 -10.02
C ASP A 357 -3.04 5.75 -11.38
N GLN A 358 -2.50 6.97 -11.35
CA GLN A 358 -1.97 7.65 -12.54
C GLN A 358 -0.85 6.83 -13.19
N ASP A 359 -0.03 6.15 -12.38
CA ASP A 359 1.08 5.32 -12.83
C ASP A 359 0.61 4.15 -13.68
N THR A 360 -0.43 3.45 -13.22
CA THR A 360 -1.02 2.32 -13.93
C THR A 360 -1.65 2.78 -15.24
N LEU A 361 -2.31 3.94 -15.28
CA LEU A 361 -2.83 4.51 -16.54
C LEU A 361 -1.70 4.81 -17.53
N ILE A 362 -0.61 5.40 -17.06
CA ILE A 362 0.57 5.71 -17.89
C ILE A 362 1.24 4.44 -18.39
N ASP A 363 1.47 3.44 -17.53
CA ASP A 363 2.08 2.18 -17.93
C ASP A 363 1.21 1.41 -18.94
N LEU A 364 -0.12 1.49 -18.81
CA LEU A 364 -1.06 0.91 -19.76
C LEU A 364 -1.05 1.64 -21.12
N THR A 365 -1.01 2.96 -21.11
CA THR A 365 -1.00 3.80 -22.34
C THR A 365 0.35 3.78 -23.07
N LEU A 366 1.44 3.51 -22.35
CA LEU A 366 2.77 3.28 -22.90
C LEU A 366 3.02 1.81 -23.31
N GLY A 367 2.08 0.90 -23.02
CA GLY A 367 2.18 -0.51 -23.37
C GLY A 367 3.14 -1.32 -22.49
N LYS A 368 3.58 -0.79 -21.34
CA LYS A 368 4.37 -1.55 -20.35
C LYS A 368 3.54 -2.55 -19.58
N LYS A 369 2.24 -2.26 -19.39
CA LYS A 369 1.24 -3.18 -18.86
C LYS A 369 0.20 -3.44 -19.94
N THR A 370 -0.35 -4.64 -19.96
CA THR A 370 -1.45 -5.01 -20.85
C THR A 370 -2.81 -4.81 -20.17
N LEU A 371 -3.89 -4.70 -20.97
CA LEU A 371 -5.26 -4.67 -20.45
C LEU A 371 -5.58 -5.91 -19.60
N ALA A 372 -5.09 -7.09 -20.01
CA ALA A 372 -5.31 -8.33 -19.29
C ALA A 372 -4.65 -8.29 -17.90
N GLU A 373 -3.37 -7.89 -17.83
CA GLU A 373 -2.65 -7.78 -16.56
C GLU A 373 -3.34 -6.83 -15.57
N VAL A 374 -3.81 -5.67 -16.05
CA VAL A 374 -4.52 -4.71 -15.19
C VAL A 374 -5.90 -5.24 -14.78
N THR A 375 -6.57 -6.01 -15.64
CA THR A 375 -7.88 -6.62 -15.31
C THR A 375 -7.75 -7.68 -14.23
N GLU A 376 -6.67 -8.47 -14.24
CA GLU A 376 -6.41 -9.53 -13.25
C GLU A 376 -5.92 -9.01 -11.90
N MET A 377 -5.58 -7.72 -11.78
CA MET A 377 -5.26 -7.12 -10.48
C MET A 377 -6.48 -7.20 -9.56
N ASP A 378 -6.35 -7.82 -8.38
CA ASP A 378 -7.45 -7.96 -7.41
C ASP A 378 -8.13 -6.62 -7.07
N SER A 379 -7.34 -5.55 -6.99
CA SER A 379 -7.84 -4.20 -6.74
C SER A 379 -8.78 -3.70 -7.85
N VAL A 380 -8.54 -4.08 -9.11
CA VAL A 380 -9.36 -3.67 -10.27
C VAL A 380 -10.52 -4.63 -10.47
N ARG A 381 -10.27 -5.93 -10.41
CA ARG A 381 -11.27 -6.99 -10.58
C ARG A 381 -12.41 -6.87 -9.58
N ARG A 382 -12.11 -6.51 -8.32
CA ARG A 382 -13.11 -6.20 -7.29
C ARG A 382 -14.14 -5.17 -7.76
N TYR A 383 -13.73 -4.16 -8.52
CA TYR A 383 -14.63 -3.08 -8.94
C TYR A 383 -15.26 -3.32 -10.32
N LEU A 384 -14.60 -4.06 -11.20
CA LEU A 384 -15.17 -4.44 -12.50
C LEU A 384 -16.19 -5.59 -12.38
N GLU A 385 -15.91 -6.58 -11.53
CA GLU A 385 -16.71 -7.80 -11.41
C GLU A 385 -17.37 -8.01 -10.04
N GLY A 386 -16.78 -7.50 -8.96
CA GLY A 386 -17.19 -7.80 -7.58
C GLY A 386 -16.44 -8.97 -6.94
N THR A 387 -16.67 -9.20 -5.64
CA THR A 387 -15.99 -10.23 -4.82
C THR A 387 -16.79 -11.51 -4.65
N SER A 388 -17.58 -11.88 -5.66
CA SER A 388 -18.53 -13.01 -5.66
C SER A 388 -19.72 -12.81 -4.71
N CYS A 389 -20.88 -13.32 -5.12
CA CYS A 389 -22.13 -13.28 -4.37
C CYS A 389 -22.52 -14.71 -3.94
N ILE A 390 -23.57 -14.86 -3.13
CA ILE A 390 -24.16 -16.18 -2.84
C ILE A 390 -24.69 -16.75 -4.16
N ALA A 391 -23.94 -17.67 -4.76
CA ALA A 391 -24.12 -18.15 -6.13
C ALA A 391 -25.18 -19.26 -6.23
N GLY A 392 -25.35 -20.03 -5.16
CA GLY A 392 -26.17 -21.24 -5.14
C GLY A 392 -26.27 -21.83 -3.74
N VAL A 393 -26.77 -23.07 -3.68
CA VAL A 393 -26.81 -23.85 -2.44
C VAL A 393 -25.99 -25.13 -2.56
N LEU A 394 -25.39 -25.52 -1.44
CA LEU A 394 -24.80 -26.85 -1.25
C LEU A 394 -25.66 -27.62 -0.26
N VAL A 395 -26.31 -28.67 -0.75
CA VAL A 395 -27.27 -29.46 0.02
C VAL A 395 -26.60 -30.75 0.46
N THR A 396 -26.55 -31.00 1.77
CA THR A 396 -26.04 -32.28 2.28
C THR A 396 -27.01 -33.40 1.96
N SER A 397 -26.53 -34.47 1.34
CA SER A 397 -27.36 -35.64 1.01
C SER A 397 -27.92 -36.29 2.27
N LYS A 398 -29.20 -36.69 2.22
CA LYS A 398 -29.87 -37.42 3.30
C LYS A 398 -29.31 -38.83 3.52
N THR A 399 -28.75 -39.44 2.47
CA THR A 399 -28.25 -40.82 2.51
C THR A 399 -26.76 -40.91 2.83
N ASP A 400 -26.03 -39.82 2.62
CA ASP A 400 -24.58 -39.75 2.85
C ASP A 400 -24.19 -38.31 3.23
N PRO A 401 -24.03 -38.01 4.53
CA PRO A 401 -23.65 -36.67 5.00
C PRO A 401 -22.32 -36.15 4.44
N SER A 402 -21.45 -37.03 3.90
CA SER A 402 -20.20 -36.63 3.26
C SER A 402 -20.40 -36.07 1.85
N LYS A 403 -21.55 -36.35 1.22
CA LYS A 403 -21.88 -35.87 -0.13
C LYS A 403 -22.69 -34.59 -0.06
N LYS A 404 -22.22 -33.57 -0.79
CA LYS A 404 -22.92 -32.31 -1.00
C LYS A 404 -23.35 -32.18 -2.46
N GLU A 405 -24.64 -31.94 -2.69
CA GLU A 405 -25.18 -31.63 -4.02
C GLU A 405 -25.20 -30.12 -4.22
N LYS A 406 -24.52 -29.66 -5.27
CA LYS A 406 -24.48 -28.28 -5.72
C LYS A 406 -25.67 -28.00 -6.65
N MET A 407 -26.38 -26.90 -6.43
CA MET A 407 -27.46 -26.45 -7.33
C MET A 407 -27.66 -24.93 -7.29
N SER A 408 -28.35 -24.40 -8.30
CA SER A 408 -28.75 -22.98 -8.34
C SER A 408 -29.83 -22.68 -7.29
N ILE A 409 -29.96 -21.40 -6.92
CA ILE A 409 -31.01 -20.94 -5.99
C ILE A 409 -32.41 -21.27 -6.53
N TYR A 410 -32.62 -21.09 -7.83
CA TYR A 410 -33.90 -21.38 -8.47
C TYR A 410 -34.23 -22.87 -8.44
N THR A 411 -33.26 -23.75 -8.74
CA THR A 411 -33.47 -25.20 -8.62
C THR A 411 -33.76 -25.62 -7.18
N ALA A 412 -33.08 -25.02 -6.20
CA ALA A 412 -33.35 -25.28 -4.79
C ALA A 412 -34.77 -24.85 -4.36
N MET A 413 -35.28 -23.76 -4.94
CA MET A 413 -36.67 -23.33 -4.75
C MET A 413 -37.65 -24.37 -5.30
N LEU A 414 -37.46 -24.82 -6.54
CA LEU A 414 -38.33 -25.82 -7.17
C LEU A 414 -38.35 -27.15 -6.44
N LYS A 415 -37.20 -27.55 -5.88
CA LYS A 415 -37.07 -28.76 -5.03
C LYS A 415 -37.63 -28.58 -3.61
N GLY A 416 -38.12 -27.39 -3.25
CA GLY A 416 -38.63 -27.09 -1.91
C GLY A 416 -37.56 -27.01 -0.81
N ILE A 417 -36.28 -26.94 -1.19
CA ILE A 417 -35.14 -26.82 -0.28
C ILE A 417 -35.04 -25.40 0.26
N LEU A 418 -35.32 -24.41 -0.60
CA LEU A 418 -35.53 -23.03 -0.21
C LEU A 418 -36.99 -22.66 -0.36
N ARG A 419 -37.51 -21.88 0.60
CA ARG A 419 -38.83 -21.27 0.48
C ARG A 419 -38.82 -20.26 -0.67
N PRO A 420 -39.93 -20.11 -1.44
CA PRO A 420 -39.98 -19.16 -2.56
C PRO A 420 -39.57 -17.73 -2.21
N GLY A 421 -39.96 -17.23 -1.02
CA GLY A 421 -39.56 -15.91 -0.55
C GLY A 421 -38.05 -15.78 -0.34
N THR A 422 -37.42 -16.75 0.32
CA THR A 422 -35.95 -16.77 0.55
C THR A 422 -35.19 -16.85 -0.76
N ALA A 423 -35.62 -17.72 -1.69
CA ALA A 423 -34.98 -17.88 -2.98
C ALA A 423 -35.08 -16.60 -3.83
N LEU A 424 -36.25 -15.95 -3.86
CA LEU A 424 -36.44 -14.69 -4.58
C LEU A 424 -35.49 -13.61 -4.07
N VAL A 425 -35.38 -13.43 -2.75
CA VAL A 425 -34.51 -12.40 -2.15
C VAL A 425 -33.03 -12.63 -2.50
N LEU A 426 -32.57 -13.89 -2.51
CA LEU A 426 -31.20 -14.21 -2.90
C LEU A 426 -30.96 -13.98 -4.40
N LEU A 427 -31.93 -14.31 -5.27
CA LEU A 427 -31.85 -14.05 -6.70
C LEU A 427 -31.90 -12.54 -7.03
N GLU A 428 -32.68 -11.77 -6.29
CA GLU A 428 -32.69 -10.30 -6.40
C GLU A 428 -31.33 -9.71 -6.02
N ALA A 429 -30.69 -10.24 -4.98
CA ALA A 429 -29.33 -9.84 -4.61
C ALA A 429 -28.31 -10.19 -5.72
N GLN A 430 -28.42 -11.36 -6.35
CA GLN A 430 -27.59 -11.68 -7.53
C GLN A 430 -27.80 -10.67 -8.67
N ALA A 431 -29.06 -10.41 -9.04
CA ALA A 431 -29.40 -9.46 -10.10
C ALA A 431 -28.90 -8.03 -9.80
N ALA A 432 -29.03 -7.58 -8.55
CA ALA A 432 -28.61 -6.24 -8.12
C ALA A 432 -27.10 -6.09 -7.90
N THR A 433 -26.35 -7.20 -7.83
CA THR A 433 -24.88 -7.21 -7.68
C THR A 433 -24.15 -7.46 -9.00
N GLY A 434 -24.89 -7.64 -10.08
CA GLY A 434 -24.35 -7.66 -11.43
C GLY A 434 -24.89 -8.80 -12.27
N PHE A 435 -25.07 -10.00 -11.75
CA PHE A 435 -25.38 -11.16 -12.58
C PHE A 435 -26.15 -12.23 -11.82
N VAL A 436 -27.08 -12.89 -12.51
CA VAL A 436 -27.62 -14.18 -12.09
C VAL A 436 -26.57 -15.25 -12.39
N ILE A 437 -26.32 -16.11 -11.40
CA ILE A 437 -25.24 -17.11 -11.48
C ILE A 437 -25.83 -18.49 -11.73
N ASP A 438 -25.33 -19.19 -12.75
CA ASP A 438 -25.45 -20.64 -12.83
C ASP A 438 -24.18 -21.26 -12.21
N PRO A 439 -24.26 -21.76 -10.96
CA PRO A 439 -23.09 -22.30 -10.29
C PRO A 439 -22.58 -23.58 -10.98
N ILE A 440 -23.43 -24.35 -11.67
CA ILE A 440 -23.07 -25.63 -12.30
C ILE A 440 -22.16 -25.39 -13.49
N LYS A 441 -22.56 -24.46 -14.37
CA LYS A 441 -21.77 -24.10 -15.55
C LYS A 441 -20.70 -23.04 -15.27
N ASN A 442 -20.71 -22.46 -14.06
CA ASN A 442 -19.86 -21.35 -13.64
C ASN A 442 -19.96 -20.14 -14.60
N ILE A 443 -21.19 -19.77 -14.96
CA ILE A 443 -21.48 -18.64 -15.86
C ILE A 443 -22.27 -17.54 -15.16
N LYS A 444 -21.96 -16.30 -15.56
CA LYS A 444 -22.61 -15.07 -15.10
C LYS A 444 -23.51 -14.56 -16.22
N LEU A 445 -24.80 -14.36 -15.94
CA LEU A 445 -25.81 -13.99 -16.93
C LEU A 445 -26.57 -12.73 -16.49
N SER A 446 -27.02 -11.92 -17.45
CA SER A 446 -28.08 -10.95 -17.20
C SER A 446 -29.41 -11.65 -16.89
N VAL A 447 -30.38 -10.92 -16.35
CA VAL A 447 -31.70 -11.50 -16.03
C VAL A 447 -32.38 -12.06 -17.28
N ASP A 448 -32.31 -11.36 -18.41
CA ASP A 448 -32.87 -11.82 -19.68
C ASP A 448 -32.19 -13.10 -20.19
N GLU A 449 -30.86 -13.15 -20.16
CA GLU A 449 -30.09 -14.34 -20.56
C GLU A 449 -30.35 -15.53 -19.63
N ALA A 450 -30.51 -15.29 -18.33
CA ALA A 450 -30.80 -16.32 -17.34
C ALA A 450 -32.20 -16.92 -17.55
N ALA A 451 -33.20 -16.10 -17.89
CA ALA A 451 -34.54 -16.58 -18.23
C ALA A 451 -34.54 -17.38 -19.55
N ALA A 452 -33.88 -16.86 -20.58
CA ALA A 452 -33.74 -17.55 -21.87
C ALA A 452 -33.00 -18.90 -21.75
N SER A 453 -32.03 -18.99 -20.83
CA SER A 453 -31.24 -20.19 -20.57
C SER A 453 -31.87 -21.15 -19.55
N GLY A 454 -33.03 -20.80 -18.98
CA GLY A 454 -33.74 -21.59 -17.97
C GLY A 454 -33.05 -21.66 -16.59
N VAL A 455 -32.11 -20.76 -16.32
CA VAL A 455 -31.44 -20.64 -15.01
C VAL A 455 -32.42 -20.06 -13.97
N ILE A 456 -33.36 -19.24 -14.42
CA ILE A 456 -34.52 -18.75 -13.65
C ILE A 456 -35.82 -19.01 -14.41
N GLY A 457 -36.93 -19.07 -13.68
CA GLY A 457 -38.26 -19.18 -14.27
C GLY A 457 -38.81 -17.85 -14.77
N GLN A 458 -39.70 -17.90 -15.77
CA GLN A 458 -40.33 -16.72 -16.36
C GLN A 458 -41.18 -15.94 -15.34
N GLU A 459 -41.69 -16.62 -14.32
CA GLU A 459 -42.48 -16.05 -13.22
C GLU A 459 -41.66 -15.12 -12.31
N LEU A 460 -40.33 -15.26 -12.29
CA LEU A 460 -39.43 -14.39 -11.53
C LEU A 460 -38.84 -13.27 -12.38
N HIS A 461 -38.90 -13.39 -13.72
CA HIS A 461 -38.22 -12.50 -14.67
C HIS A 461 -38.51 -11.02 -14.40
N SER A 462 -39.77 -10.61 -14.29
CA SER A 462 -40.14 -9.20 -14.07
C SER A 462 -39.65 -8.64 -12.73
N LYS A 463 -39.65 -9.46 -11.68
CA LYS A 463 -39.16 -9.07 -10.35
C LYS A 463 -37.65 -8.91 -10.36
N LEU A 464 -36.93 -9.85 -10.98
CA LEU A 464 -35.47 -9.79 -11.08
C LEU A 464 -35.01 -8.66 -11.99
N LEU A 465 -35.76 -8.35 -13.05
CA LEU A 465 -35.48 -7.19 -13.91
C LEU A 465 -35.63 -5.87 -13.13
N SER A 466 -36.58 -5.81 -12.20
CA SER A 466 -36.71 -4.67 -11.27
C SER A 466 -35.50 -4.52 -10.35
N ALA A 467 -34.95 -5.63 -9.84
CA ALA A 467 -33.73 -5.62 -9.05
C ALA A 467 -32.47 -5.30 -9.88
N GLU A 468 -32.40 -5.77 -11.14
CA GLU A 468 -31.29 -5.49 -12.06
C GLU A 468 -31.16 -3.99 -12.41
N LYS A 469 -32.20 -3.19 -12.20
CA LYS A 469 -32.12 -1.71 -12.29
C LYS A 469 -31.11 -1.10 -11.32
N ALA A 470 -30.81 -1.78 -10.21
CA ALA A 470 -29.71 -1.38 -9.32
C ALA A 470 -28.33 -1.42 -10.01
N VAL A 471 -28.20 -2.15 -11.12
CA VAL A 471 -26.99 -2.23 -11.96
C VAL A 471 -27.12 -1.39 -13.23
N THR A 472 -28.28 -1.43 -13.88
CA THR A 472 -28.50 -0.79 -15.19
C THR A 472 -28.98 0.67 -15.10
N GLY A 473 -29.37 1.11 -13.90
CA GLY A 473 -29.89 2.44 -13.57
C GLY A 473 -31.41 2.52 -13.59
N TYR A 474 -31.95 3.36 -12.72
CA TYR A 474 -33.37 3.74 -12.73
C TYR A 474 -33.55 4.95 -13.64
N ASN A 475 -34.66 5.00 -14.39
CA ASN A 475 -34.97 6.18 -15.18
C ASN A 475 -35.67 7.21 -14.29
N ASP A 476 -35.06 8.39 -14.14
CA ASP A 476 -35.68 9.51 -13.43
C ASP A 476 -36.86 10.07 -14.26
N PRO A 477 -38.10 10.02 -13.77
CA PRO A 477 -39.26 10.52 -14.51
C PRO A 477 -39.16 12.01 -14.87
N SER A 478 -38.42 12.80 -14.09
CA SER A 478 -38.30 14.24 -14.30
C SER A 478 -37.27 14.62 -15.36
N THR A 479 -36.19 13.84 -15.50
CA THR A 479 -35.04 14.19 -16.35
C THR A 479 -34.78 13.18 -17.47
N SER A 480 -35.45 12.03 -17.44
CA SER A 480 -35.16 10.84 -18.28
C SER A 480 -33.71 10.34 -18.17
N GLN A 481 -32.94 10.80 -17.18
CA GLN A 481 -31.58 10.36 -16.95
C GLN A 481 -31.55 9.08 -16.12
N LYS A 482 -30.48 8.30 -16.29
CA LYS A 482 -30.22 7.13 -15.45
C LYS A 482 -29.65 7.57 -14.11
N ILE A 483 -30.30 7.16 -13.03
CA ILE A 483 -29.87 7.44 -11.65
C ILE A 483 -29.52 6.14 -10.92
N SER A 484 -28.70 6.27 -9.88
CA SER A 484 -28.29 5.13 -9.05
C SER A 484 -29.43 4.58 -8.19
N LEU A 485 -29.23 3.39 -7.61
CA LEU A 485 -30.16 2.79 -6.65
C LEU A 485 -30.44 3.75 -5.48
N PHE A 486 -29.41 4.37 -4.93
CA PHE A 486 -29.54 5.29 -3.81
C PHE A 486 -30.34 6.55 -4.18
N GLN A 487 -30.06 7.15 -5.34
CA GLN A 487 -30.82 8.29 -5.84
C GLN A 487 -32.28 7.93 -6.12
N ALA A 488 -32.54 6.71 -6.60
CA ALA A 488 -33.89 6.20 -6.78
C ALA A 488 -34.63 6.03 -5.45
N MET A 489 -33.94 5.65 -4.37
CA MET A 489 -34.51 5.63 -3.02
C MET A 489 -34.87 7.03 -2.52
N GLN A 490 -33.98 8.01 -2.71
CA GLN A 490 -34.24 9.41 -2.33
C GLN A 490 -35.44 10.02 -3.08
N LYS A 491 -35.71 9.52 -4.30
CA LYS A 491 -36.85 9.92 -5.13
C LYS A 491 -38.06 8.98 -5.00
N GLU A 492 -38.04 8.05 -4.05
CA GLU A 492 -39.13 7.10 -3.78
C GLU A 492 -39.54 6.23 -5.00
N LEU A 493 -38.64 6.04 -5.97
CA LEU A 493 -38.87 5.16 -7.13
C LEU A 493 -38.74 3.67 -6.78
N ILE A 494 -38.23 3.39 -5.59
CA ILE A 494 -38.11 2.06 -5.00
C ILE A 494 -38.44 2.16 -3.50
N VAL A 495 -39.12 1.13 -2.98
CA VAL A 495 -39.43 1.05 -1.55
C VAL A 495 -38.13 1.02 -0.74
N GLN A 496 -38.05 1.84 0.31
CA GLN A 496 -36.82 2.07 1.07
C GLN A 496 -36.17 0.78 1.60
N HIS A 497 -36.92 -0.09 2.30
CA HIS A 497 -36.38 -1.37 2.80
C HIS A 497 -35.87 -2.30 1.69
N HIS A 498 -36.54 -2.30 0.53
CA HIS A 498 -36.07 -3.08 -0.60
C HIS A 498 -34.75 -2.51 -1.15
N GLY A 499 -34.65 -1.19 -1.28
CA GLY A 499 -33.42 -0.51 -1.71
C GLY A 499 -32.24 -0.71 -0.75
N ILE A 500 -32.47 -0.59 0.56
CA ILE A 500 -31.46 -0.85 1.62
C ILE A 500 -30.87 -2.25 1.45
N ARG A 501 -31.73 -3.26 1.28
CA ARG A 501 -31.30 -4.66 1.10
C ARG A 501 -30.41 -4.84 -0.14
N LEU A 502 -30.74 -4.19 -1.26
CA LEU A 502 -29.95 -4.28 -2.49
C LEU A 502 -28.61 -3.52 -2.35
N LEU A 503 -28.59 -2.36 -1.68
CA LEU A 503 -27.35 -1.63 -1.38
C LEU A 503 -26.41 -2.46 -0.50
N GLU A 504 -26.95 -3.11 0.53
CA GLU A 504 -26.20 -3.96 1.43
C GLU A 504 -25.49 -5.10 0.67
N ALA A 505 -26.21 -5.75 -0.25
CA ALA A 505 -25.65 -6.77 -1.12
C ALA A 505 -24.55 -6.20 -2.05
N GLN A 506 -24.71 -4.99 -2.60
CA GLN A 506 -23.67 -4.35 -3.41
C GLN A 506 -22.40 -4.08 -2.61
N ILE A 507 -22.51 -3.48 -1.43
CA ILE A 507 -21.37 -3.18 -0.56
C ILE A 507 -20.64 -4.47 -0.18
N ALA A 508 -21.38 -5.49 0.23
CA ALA A 508 -20.82 -6.78 0.63
C ALA A 508 -20.09 -7.51 -0.51
N THR A 509 -20.43 -7.21 -1.76
CA THR A 509 -19.87 -7.85 -2.95
C THR A 509 -18.87 -6.98 -3.72
N GLY A 510 -18.34 -5.92 -3.09
CA GLY A 510 -17.17 -5.20 -3.59
C GLY A 510 -17.27 -3.68 -3.55
N GLY A 511 -18.49 -3.13 -3.56
CA GLY A 511 -18.73 -1.68 -3.58
C GLY A 511 -20.05 -1.29 -4.27
N ILE A 512 -20.39 0.00 -4.18
CA ILE A 512 -21.60 0.59 -4.76
C ILE A 512 -21.52 0.60 -6.28
N ILE A 513 -22.62 0.31 -6.98
CA ILE A 513 -22.62 0.28 -8.44
C ILE A 513 -22.93 1.66 -9.04
N ASP A 514 -22.09 2.10 -9.96
CA ASP A 514 -22.36 3.23 -10.85
C ASP A 514 -23.08 2.72 -12.12
N PRO A 515 -24.37 3.03 -12.31
CA PRO A 515 -25.11 2.56 -13.49
C PRO A 515 -24.76 3.30 -14.78
N VAL A 516 -24.17 4.50 -14.69
CA VAL A 516 -23.77 5.31 -15.84
C VAL A 516 -22.52 4.73 -16.45
N HIS A 517 -21.51 4.47 -15.61
CA HIS A 517 -20.20 3.95 -16.02
C HIS A 517 -20.09 2.43 -15.97
N SER A 518 -21.08 1.73 -15.41
CA SER A 518 -21.24 0.27 -15.44
C SER A 518 -20.14 -0.52 -14.71
N HIS A 519 -19.68 0.00 -13.57
CA HIS A 519 -18.78 -0.70 -12.66
C HIS A 519 -19.05 -0.28 -11.21
N ARG A 520 -18.44 -0.96 -10.25
CA ARG A 520 -18.51 -0.59 -8.84
C ARG A 520 -17.51 0.51 -8.52
N VAL A 521 -17.81 1.33 -7.53
CA VAL A 521 -16.95 2.39 -7.04
C VAL A 521 -16.67 2.23 -5.54
N PRO A 522 -15.50 2.69 -5.06
CA PRO A 522 -15.25 2.86 -3.62
C PRO A 522 -16.29 3.76 -2.95
N VAL A 523 -16.47 3.61 -1.63
CA VAL A 523 -17.46 4.37 -0.85
C VAL A 523 -17.20 5.87 -0.94
N GLU A 524 -15.94 6.29 -0.88
CA GLU A 524 -15.52 7.69 -0.94
C GLU A 524 -15.85 8.33 -2.29
N VAL A 525 -15.79 7.54 -3.37
CA VAL A 525 -16.17 7.97 -4.71
C VAL A 525 -17.69 7.98 -4.86
N ALA A 526 -18.38 7.00 -4.28
CA ALA A 526 -19.84 6.97 -4.24
C ALA A 526 -20.41 8.22 -3.54
N TYR A 527 -19.80 8.68 -2.45
CA TYR A 527 -20.16 9.94 -1.78
C TYR A 527 -20.02 11.14 -2.71
N LYS A 528 -18.88 11.29 -3.39
CA LYS A 528 -18.64 12.40 -4.32
C LYS A 528 -19.62 12.43 -5.49
N ARG A 529 -20.08 11.25 -5.93
CA ARG A 529 -21.06 11.10 -7.03
C ARG A 529 -22.50 11.16 -6.57
N GLY A 530 -22.77 11.24 -5.26
CA GLY A 530 -24.12 11.20 -4.70
C GLY A 530 -24.83 9.87 -4.91
N TYR A 531 -24.06 8.76 -5.01
CA TYR A 531 -24.60 7.40 -5.11
C TYR A 531 -24.70 6.71 -3.75
N PHE A 532 -24.21 7.36 -2.71
CA PHE A 532 -24.25 6.91 -1.34
C PHE A 532 -23.99 8.12 -0.44
N ASP A 533 -24.30 8.05 0.85
CA ASP A 533 -23.97 9.09 1.82
C ASP A 533 -23.61 8.53 3.21
N GLU A 534 -23.13 9.40 4.09
CA GLU A 534 -22.73 9.03 5.44
C GLU A 534 -23.91 8.57 6.31
N GLU A 535 -25.11 9.11 6.07
CA GLU A 535 -26.30 8.74 6.83
C GLU A 535 -26.70 7.29 6.53
N MET A 536 -26.79 6.92 5.25
CA MET A 536 -27.05 5.56 4.83
C MET A 536 -25.92 4.61 5.28
N ASN A 537 -24.67 5.06 5.29
CA ASN A 537 -23.58 4.25 5.82
C ASN A 537 -23.77 3.92 7.30
N LYS A 538 -24.21 4.88 8.12
CA LYS A 538 -24.52 4.63 9.54
C LYS A 538 -25.68 3.64 9.71
N ILE A 539 -26.71 3.75 8.87
CA ILE A 539 -27.86 2.82 8.86
C ILE A 539 -27.37 1.39 8.59
N LEU A 540 -26.48 1.20 7.61
CA LEU A 540 -25.95 -0.12 7.28
C LEU A 540 -24.91 -0.65 8.27
N ASP A 541 -24.20 0.25 8.97
CA ASP A 541 -23.20 -0.11 9.99
C ASP A 541 -23.82 -0.52 11.34
N ASP A 542 -25.02 -0.03 11.67
CA ASP A 542 -25.78 -0.40 12.87
C ASP A 542 -26.96 -1.32 12.50
N PRO A 543 -26.75 -2.65 12.47
CA PRO A 543 -27.73 -3.59 11.94
C PRO A 543 -28.93 -3.76 12.89
N THR A 544 -29.91 -2.88 12.76
CA THR A 544 -31.26 -3.04 13.29
C THR A 544 -32.05 -4.05 12.46
N ASP A 545 -33.23 -4.47 12.92
CA ASP A 545 -34.08 -5.42 12.18
C ASP A 545 -34.44 -4.93 10.77
N ASP A 546 -34.45 -3.61 10.54
CA ASP A 546 -34.74 -3.00 9.23
C ASP A 546 -33.68 -3.25 8.16
N THR A 547 -32.48 -3.67 8.55
CA THR A 547 -31.36 -4.00 7.64
C THR A 547 -31.17 -5.50 7.45
N LYS A 548 -31.77 -6.34 8.30
CA LYS A 548 -31.66 -7.80 8.27
C LYS A 548 -32.62 -8.42 7.26
N GLY A 549 -32.41 -8.08 5.98
CA GLY A 549 -33.32 -8.45 4.89
C GLY A 549 -33.19 -9.88 4.38
N PHE A 550 -32.25 -10.68 4.90
CA PHE A 550 -31.94 -12.04 4.41
C PHE A 550 -32.20 -13.10 5.47
N PHE A 551 -32.80 -14.22 5.08
CA PHE A 551 -33.20 -15.29 6.00
C PHE A 551 -32.26 -16.50 5.87
N ASP A 552 -31.67 -16.96 6.97
CA ASP A 552 -30.89 -18.20 6.99
C ASP A 552 -31.81 -19.43 7.14
N PRO A 553 -31.87 -20.33 6.13
CA PRO A 553 -32.73 -21.50 6.16
C PRO A 553 -32.36 -22.53 7.24
N ASN A 554 -31.15 -22.49 7.81
CA ASN A 554 -30.71 -23.46 8.82
C ASN A 554 -31.05 -23.02 10.24
N THR A 555 -30.80 -21.74 10.55
CA THR A 555 -30.97 -21.17 11.90
C THR A 555 -32.33 -20.47 12.07
N HIS A 556 -33.00 -20.17 10.97
CA HIS A 556 -34.24 -19.37 10.93
C HIS A 556 -34.08 -17.93 11.42
N GLU A 557 -32.85 -17.41 11.39
CA GLU A 557 -32.53 -16.02 11.75
C GLU A 557 -32.65 -15.08 10.54
N ASN A 558 -33.04 -13.84 10.81
CA ASN A 558 -32.87 -12.73 9.88
C ASN A 558 -31.47 -12.14 10.05
N LEU A 559 -30.76 -11.98 8.95
CA LEU A 559 -29.37 -11.56 8.87
C LEU A 559 -29.21 -10.47 7.82
N THR A 560 -28.12 -9.73 7.95
CA THR A 560 -27.61 -8.91 6.85
C THR A 560 -27.02 -9.84 5.77
N TYR A 561 -26.94 -9.38 4.52
CA TYR A 561 -26.26 -10.10 3.43
C TYR A 561 -24.83 -10.48 3.79
N MET A 562 -24.06 -9.56 4.40
CA MET A 562 -22.69 -9.84 4.80
C MET A 562 -22.62 -11.00 5.81
N GLN A 563 -23.50 -10.98 6.81
CA GLN A 563 -23.57 -12.06 7.81
C GLN A 563 -23.93 -13.40 7.17
N LEU A 564 -24.87 -13.41 6.21
CA LEU A 564 -25.24 -14.64 5.50
C LEU A 564 -24.10 -15.14 4.59
N LEU A 565 -23.43 -14.22 3.88
CA LEU A 565 -22.29 -14.54 3.00
C LEU A 565 -21.13 -15.14 3.81
N GLN A 566 -20.87 -14.66 5.02
CA GLN A 566 -19.86 -15.23 5.93
C GLN A 566 -20.18 -16.67 6.39
N ARG A 567 -21.46 -17.08 6.34
CA ARG A 567 -21.88 -18.46 6.62
C ARG A 567 -21.79 -19.37 5.38
N CYS A 568 -21.54 -18.81 4.19
CA CYS A 568 -21.37 -19.59 2.98
C CYS A 568 -20.02 -20.31 2.93
N VAL A 569 -19.97 -21.40 2.17
CA VAL A 569 -18.76 -22.17 1.92
C VAL A 569 -18.35 -21.96 0.48
N GLN A 570 -17.05 -21.81 0.21
CA GLN A 570 -16.56 -21.75 -1.17
C GLN A 570 -16.59 -23.14 -1.81
N ASP A 571 -17.15 -23.21 -3.01
CA ASP A 571 -17.09 -24.39 -3.87
C ASP A 571 -15.63 -24.60 -4.34
N PRO A 572 -15.00 -25.75 -4.07
CA PRO A 572 -13.58 -25.97 -4.39
C PRO A 572 -13.30 -25.91 -5.90
N ASP A 573 -14.28 -26.25 -6.74
CA ASP A 573 -14.12 -26.31 -8.19
C ASP A 573 -14.24 -24.92 -8.84
N THR A 574 -15.10 -24.05 -8.29
CA THR A 574 -15.44 -22.76 -8.93
C THR A 574 -15.05 -21.52 -8.12
N GLY A 575 -14.74 -21.68 -6.84
CA GLY A 575 -14.50 -20.58 -5.90
C GLY A 575 -15.76 -19.77 -5.54
N LEU A 576 -16.94 -20.20 -6.01
CA LEU A 576 -18.21 -19.50 -5.75
C LEU A 576 -18.67 -19.71 -4.30
N PHE A 577 -19.24 -18.68 -3.68
CA PHE A 577 -19.85 -18.81 -2.36
C PHE A 577 -21.19 -19.51 -2.45
N MET A 578 -21.34 -20.60 -1.73
CA MET A 578 -22.53 -21.44 -1.73
C MET A 578 -23.12 -21.50 -0.32
N LEU A 579 -24.43 -21.28 -0.22
CA LEU A 579 -25.14 -21.42 1.04
C LEU A 579 -25.32 -22.90 1.37
N GLY A 580 -24.70 -23.35 2.47
CA GLY A 580 -24.92 -24.71 2.98
C GLY A 580 -26.35 -24.85 3.49
N VAL A 581 -27.09 -25.86 3.03
CA VAL A 581 -28.44 -26.15 3.52
C VAL A 581 -28.50 -27.59 4.00
N SER A 582 -28.85 -27.77 5.28
CA SER A 582 -29.07 -29.09 5.87
C SER A 582 -30.55 -29.44 5.76
N THR A 583 -30.89 -30.40 4.89
CA THR A 583 -32.27 -30.88 4.82
C THR A 583 -32.55 -31.82 6.00
N LYS A 584 -33.48 -31.43 6.88
CA LYS A 584 -34.02 -32.33 7.91
C LYS A 584 -34.89 -33.43 7.29
#